data_AF-A0A7C7PIP4-F1
#
_entry.id   AF-A0A7C7PIP4-F1
#
_cell.length_a   1.000
_cell.length_b   1.000
_cell.length_c   1.000
_cell.angle_alpha   90.00
_cell.angle_beta   90.00
_cell.angle_gamma   90.00
#
_symmetry.space_group_name_H-M   'P 1'
#
loop_
_entity.id
_entity.type
_entity.pdbx_description
1 polymer ?
#
loop_
_entity_poly.entity_id
_entity_poly.type
_entity_poly.pdbx_seq_one_letter_code
_entity_poly.pdbx_strand_id
1 'polypeptide(L)'
;LVAIFGCGDQEDYAEYFLDAMGMINDIVTERGAIVVGHWPTDSYDFEASKGMADDKHFVGLGIDEDRQPELTEQRVKQWCAQVYDEMCLSELAD
;
A
#
# COMPACT_ATOMS: atom_id res chain seq x y z
N LEU A 1 2.76 4.15 -14.84
CA LEU A 1 3.10 3.81 -13.45
C LEU A 1 1.95 4.28 -12.57
N VAL A 2 1.57 3.49 -11.57
CA VAL A 2 0.51 3.81 -10.60
C VAL A 2 0.98 3.39 -9.21
N ALA A 3 0.82 4.26 -8.22
CA ALA A 3 1.04 3.93 -6.81
C ALA A 3 -0.30 3.97 -6.07
N ILE A 4 -0.54 3.02 -5.17
CA ILE A 4 -1.81 2.87 -4.44
C ILE A 4 -1.53 3.05 -2.94
N PHE A 5 -2.44 3.72 -2.23
CA PHE A 5 -2.47 3.68 -0.77
C PHE A 5 -3.92 3.47 -0.31
N GLY A 6 -4.10 2.91 0.88
CA GLY A 6 -5.39 2.68 1.49
C GLY A 6 -5.34 2.81 3.00
N CYS A 7 -6.48 3.16 3.59
CA CYS A 7 -6.68 3.17 5.03
C CYS A 7 -7.66 2.06 5.43
N GLY A 8 -7.46 1.43 6.58
CA GLY A 8 -8.34 0.40 7.11
C GLY A 8 -8.12 0.18 8.61
N ASP A 9 -8.91 -0.72 9.19
CA ASP A 9 -8.78 -1.17 10.58
C ASP A 9 -8.50 -2.68 10.57
N GLN A 10 -7.31 -3.06 11.03
CA GLN A 10 -6.83 -4.44 10.97
C GLN A 10 -7.46 -5.36 12.03
N GLU A 11 -8.05 -4.80 13.10
CA GLU A 11 -8.59 -5.60 14.20
C GLU A 11 -10.09 -5.87 13.99
N ASP A 12 -10.90 -4.84 13.71
CA ASP A 12 -12.34 -5.02 13.53
C ASP A 12 -12.70 -5.67 12.19
N TYR A 13 -11.79 -5.60 11.20
CA TYR A 13 -11.98 -6.15 9.85
C TYR A 13 -10.79 -7.01 9.43
N ALA A 14 -10.25 -7.83 10.33
CA ALA A 14 -9.07 -8.66 10.10
C ALA A 14 -9.13 -9.56 8.86
N GLU A 15 -10.33 -10.01 8.43
CA GLU A 15 -10.53 -10.82 7.22
C GLU A 15 -10.64 -10.00 5.91
N TYR A 16 -10.73 -8.67 6.01
CA TYR A 16 -10.99 -7.74 4.90
C TYR A 16 -10.03 -6.53 4.89
N PHE A 17 -8.95 -6.60 5.65
CA PHE A 17 -8.07 -5.45 5.89
C PHE A 17 -7.53 -4.94 4.56
N LEU A 18 -7.80 -3.68 4.23
CA LEU A 18 -7.39 -3.02 2.98
C LEU A 18 -7.84 -3.69 1.65
N ASP A 19 -8.91 -4.49 1.66
CA ASP A 19 -9.44 -5.17 0.47
C ASP A 19 -9.64 -4.28 -0.75
N ALA A 20 -10.03 -3.01 -0.52
CA ALA A 20 -10.28 -2.04 -1.57
C ALA A 20 -9.04 -1.77 -2.45
N MET A 21 -7.83 -1.90 -1.89
CA MET A 21 -6.59 -1.71 -2.67
C MET A 21 -6.46 -2.77 -3.76
N GLY A 22 -6.85 -4.02 -3.47
CA GLY A 22 -6.84 -5.12 -4.44
C GLY A 22 -7.76 -4.84 -5.63
N MET A 23 -8.97 -4.33 -5.36
CA MET A 23 -9.92 -3.98 -6.41
C MET A 23 -9.38 -2.88 -7.34
N ILE A 24 -8.70 -1.88 -6.78
CA ILE A 24 -8.06 -0.83 -7.56
C ILE A 24 -6.91 -1.41 -8.39
N ASN A 25 -6.07 -2.26 -7.78
CA ASN A 25 -4.96 -2.94 -8.43
C ASN A 25 -5.43 -3.75 -9.65
N ASP A 26 -6.48 -4.55 -9.51
CA ASP A 26 -7.03 -5.35 -10.62
C ASP A 26 -7.46 -4.47 -11.80
N ILE A 27 -8.18 -3.37 -11.54
CA ILE A 27 -8.67 -2.46 -12.58
C ILE A 27 -7.51 -1.76 -13.31
N VAL A 28 -6.50 -1.29 -12.57
CA VAL A 28 -5.40 -0.53 -13.19
C VAL A 28 -4.45 -1.45 -13.96
N THR A 29 -4.18 -2.64 -13.44
CA THR A 29 -3.31 -3.63 -14.11
C THR A 29 -3.95 -4.21 -15.36
N GLU A 30 -5.26 -4.47 -15.36
CA GLU A 30 -6.02 -4.85 -16.56
C GLU A 30 -5.91 -3.80 -17.67
N ARG A 31 -5.73 -2.53 -17.29
CA ARG A 31 -5.54 -1.39 -18.22
C ARG A 31 -4.08 -1.10 -18.57
N GLY A 32 -3.16 -2.00 -18.22
CA GLY A 32 -1.75 -1.89 -18.55
C GLY A 32 -0.93 -0.98 -17.62
N ALA A 33 -1.45 -0.66 -16.43
CA ALA A 33 -0.64 0.00 -15.42
C ALA A 33 0.44 -0.95 -14.90
N ILE A 34 1.64 -0.40 -14.73
CA ILE A 34 2.69 -1.00 -13.91
C ILE A 34 2.55 -0.38 -12.53
N VAL A 35 2.23 -1.21 -11.53
CA VAL A 35 2.06 -0.79 -10.14
C VAL A 35 3.42 -0.73 -9.45
N VAL A 36 3.61 0.31 -8.64
CA VAL A 36 4.82 0.62 -7.87
C VAL A 36 4.41 0.94 -6.43
N GLY A 37 5.36 0.94 -5.50
CA GLY A 37 5.13 1.23 -4.09
C GLY A 37 4.52 0.07 -3.32
N HIS A 38 4.92 -1.17 -3.60
CA HIS A 38 4.51 -2.31 -2.77
C HIS A 38 5.02 -2.11 -1.33
N TRP A 39 4.22 -2.54 -0.34
CA TRP A 39 4.47 -2.21 1.07
C TRP A 39 4.50 -3.45 1.96
N PRO A 40 5.49 -3.64 2.85
CA PRO A 40 5.64 -4.85 3.65
C PRO A 40 4.51 -5.02 4.68
N THR A 41 4.11 -6.27 4.92
CA THR A 41 3.02 -6.62 5.85
C THR A 41 3.49 -6.98 7.27
N ASP A 42 4.80 -7.08 7.52
CA ASP A 42 5.38 -7.58 8.78
C ASP A 42 4.96 -6.81 10.05
N SER A 43 4.50 -5.56 9.90
CA SER A 43 4.10 -4.69 11.02
C SER A 43 2.58 -4.63 11.25
N TYR A 44 1.81 -5.47 10.57
CA TYR A 44 0.35 -5.54 10.69
C TYR A 44 -0.05 -6.93 11.22
N ASP A 45 -1.17 -6.97 11.94
CA ASP A 45 -1.78 -8.20 12.45
C ASP A 45 -3.19 -8.30 11.88
N PHE A 46 -3.37 -9.16 10.88
CA PHE A 46 -4.63 -9.38 10.16
C PHE A 46 -4.72 -10.83 9.70
N GLU A 47 -5.93 -11.31 9.41
CA GLU A 47 -6.17 -12.69 8.98
C GLU A 47 -6.09 -12.84 7.45
N ALA A 48 -6.69 -11.89 6.71
CA ALA A 48 -6.69 -11.90 5.26
C ALA A 48 -6.83 -10.49 4.67
N SER A 49 -6.33 -10.34 3.44
CA SER A 49 -6.47 -9.13 2.65
C SER A 49 -6.50 -9.46 1.17
N LYS A 50 -7.44 -8.87 0.42
CA LYS A 50 -7.38 -8.84 -1.04
C LYS A 50 -6.37 -7.81 -1.57
N GLY A 51 -5.84 -6.96 -0.69
CA GLY A 51 -4.80 -5.98 -1.02
C GLY A 51 -3.39 -6.54 -1.09
N MET A 52 -3.20 -7.86 -1.04
CA MET A 52 -1.89 -8.51 -1.13
C MET A 52 -1.36 -8.55 -2.57
N ALA A 53 -0.11 -8.16 -2.78
CA ALA A 53 0.63 -8.37 -4.02
C ALA A 53 1.33 -9.73 -4.05
N ASP A 54 1.84 -10.17 -2.89
CA ASP A 54 2.48 -11.46 -2.65
C ASP A 54 2.31 -11.86 -1.17
N ASP A 55 3.01 -12.89 -0.70
CA ASP A 55 2.91 -13.38 0.68
C ASP A 55 3.40 -12.38 1.76
N LYS A 56 4.10 -11.31 1.38
CA LYS A 56 4.80 -10.39 2.29
C LYS A 56 4.53 -8.91 2.03
N HIS A 57 3.86 -8.57 0.94
CA HIS A 57 3.61 -7.18 0.55
C HIS A 57 2.17 -6.94 0.15
N PHE A 58 1.65 -5.79 0.57
CA PHE A 58 0.48 -5.17 -0.05
C PHE A 58 0.82 -4.59 -1.43
N VAL A 59 -0.19 -4.47 -2.29
CA VAL A 59 -0.12 -3.79 -3.60
C VAL A 59 0.21 -2.30 -3.50
N GLY A 60 0.18 -1.73 -2.29
CA GLY A 60 0.34 -0.32 -2.01
C GLY A 60 0.47 -0.06 -0.52
N LEU A 61 0.66 1.21 -0.13
CA LEU A 61 0.79 1.60 1.28
C LEU A 61 -0.49 1.33 2.07
N GLY A 62 -0.39 0.56 3.15
CA GLY A 62 -1.45 0.38 4.14
C GLY A 62 -1.32 1.35 5.32
N ILE A 63 -2.37 2.07 5.66
CA ILE A 63 -2.45 2.92 6.85
C ILE A 63 -3.59 2.43 7.75
N ASP A 64 -3.34 2.46 9.06
CA ASP A 64 -4.33 2.14 10.08
C ASP A 64 -4.26 3.19 11.17
N GLU A 65 -5.13 4.19 11.10
CA GLU A 65 -5.25 5.27 12.08
C GLU A 65 -6.04 4.85 13.33
N ASP A 66 -6.75 3.73 13.27
CA ASP A 66 -7.57 3.24 14.38
C ASP A 66 -6.71 2.42 15.37
N ARG A 67 -5.77 1.61 14.85
CA ARG A 67 -4.91 0.70 15.64
C ARG A 67 -3.45 1.11 15.70
N GLN A 68 -2.94 1.81 14.70
CA GLN A 68 -1.51 2.17 14.59
C GLN A 68 -1.26 3.63 14.14
N PRO A 69 -1.98 4.64 14.70
CA PRO A 69 -1.87 6.04 14.26
C PRO A 69 -0.44 6.60 14.41
N GLU A 70 0.32 6.12 15.39
CA GLU A 70 1.70 6.53 15.62
C GLU A 70 2.65 6.17 14.47
N LEU A 71 2.27 5.21 13.62
CA LEU A 71 3.08 4.77 12.49
C LEU A 71 2.78 5.55 11.19
N THR A 72 1.66 6.27 11.09
CA THR A 72 1.25 6.89 9.82
C THR A 72 2.29 7.83 9.25
N GLU A 73 2.76 8.80 10.04
CA GLU A 73 3.71 9.80 9.54
C GLU A 73 5.00 9.15 9.02
N GLN A 74 5.51 8.16 9.76
CA GLN A 74 6.69 7.41 9.37
C GLN A 74 6.45 6.62 8.08
N ARG A 75 5.35 5.85 8.01
CA ARG A 75 5.00 5.00 6.87
C ARG A 75 4.81 5.81 5.60
N VAL A 76 4.08 6.92 5.67
CA VAL A 76 3.87 7.83 4.53
C VAL A 76 5.20 8.42 4.05
N LYS A 77 6.06 8.89 4.95
CA LYS A 77 7.38 9.43 4.55
C LYS A 77 8.25 8.40 3.87
N GLN A 78 8.32 7.19 4.43
CA GLN A 78 9.11 6.09 3.86
C GLN A 78 8.58 5.67 2.49
N TRP A 79 7.25 5.49 2.38
CA TRP A 79 6.62 5.08 1.13
C TRP A 79 6.73 6.14 0.03
N CYS A 80 6.56 7.42 0.36
CA CYS A 80 6.76 8.49 -0.61
C CYS A 80 8.21 8.52 -1.14
N ALA A 81 9.21 8.28 -0.29
CA ALA A 81 10.60 8.17 -0.73
C ALA A 81 10.82 6.96 -1.66
N GLN A 82 10.26 5.81 -1.31
CA GLN A 82 10.28 4.61 -2.16
C GLN A 82 9.65 4.88 -3.53
N VAL A 83 8.43 5.43 -3.57
CA VAL A 83 7.72 5.74 -4.83
C VAL A 83 8.49 6.77 -5.66
N TYR A 84 9.11 7.76 -5.01
CA TYR A 84 9.93 8.76 -5.68
C TYR A 84 11.10 8.13 -6.45
N ASP A 85 11.78 7.17 -5.83
CA ASP A 85 12.88 6.43 -6.44
C ASP A 85 12.40 5.47 -7.54
N GLU A 86 11.35 4.68 -7.27
CA GLU A 86 10.78 3.69 -8.21
C GLU A 86 10.19 4.34 -9.47
N MET A 87 9.66 5.56 -9.36
CA MET A 87 9.15 6.33 -10.49
C MET A 87 10.21 7.20 -11.17
N CYS A 88 11.47 7.15 -10.70
CA CYS A 88 12.56 7.99 -11.18
C CYS A 88 12.22 9.50 -11.18
N LEU A 89 11.46 9.97 -10.18
CA LEU A 89 11.02 11.37 -10.12
C LEU A 89 12.17 12.36 -9.90
N SER A 90 13.32 11.89 -9.43
CA SER A 90 14.56 12.68 -9.37
C SER A 90 15.04 13.17 -10.71
N GLU A 91 14.74 12.46 -11.80
CA GLU A 91 15.07 12.88 -13.16
C GLU A 91 14.16 14.01 -13.68
N LEU A 92 13.09 14.32 -12.94
CA LEU A 92 12.11 15.36 -13.26
C LEU A 92 12.22 16.59 -12.35
N ALA A 93 13.06 16.52 -11.31
CA ALA A 93 13.30 17.62 -10.39
C ALA A 93 14.43 18.49 -10.95
N ASP A 94 14.07 19.55 -11.67
CA ASP A 94 14.98 20.62 -12.12
C ASP A 94 15.71 21.30 -10.93
#